data_AF-A0A1G6RMW5-F1
#
_entry.id   AF-A0A1G6RMW5-F1
#
_cell.length_a   1.000
_cell.length_b   1.000
_cell.length_c   1.000
_cell.angle_alpha   90.00
_cell.angle_beta   90.00
_cell.angle_gamma   90.00
#
_symmetry.space_group_name_H-M   'P 1'
#
loop_
_entity.id
_entity.type
_entity.pdbx_description
1 polymer ?
#
loop_
_entity_poly.entity_id
_entity_poly.type
_entity_poly.pdbx_seq_one_letter_code
_entity_poly.pdbx_strand_id
1 'polypeptide(L)'
;MEEKSLFAFLKERQPAWAEEAEEMERVVYHDPPSALTRSRKWMETLIRWVMREEKIVDVYEKLVERIQKLYRGGWITESIYQKMEWLRLEGNKAAHRTGYGTVEESLKAHRLVYELAVWWTEVYGDPDFQAPSYRHPPVDKGVDAEAIEKVISRTLNEKFRGIEDILKQPRTETAATAEPKQDGGSDSGDSSFDLIDYLKEHGLEPIDKRPAGGSLWVVGGWELNKVLFPLKERKIYFRFSKKGGRATNRKPGWFLLVKASRI
;
A
#
# COMPACT_ATOMS: atom_id res chain seq x y z
N MET A 1 -20.94 -4.00 22.68
CA MET A 1 -20.81 -3.27 21.39
C MET A 1 -20.17 -4.26 20.44
N GLU A 2 -20.84 -4.61 19.34
CA GLU A 2 -20.19 -5.36 18.25
C GLU A 2 -18.99 -4.54 17.79
N GLU A 3 -17.81 -5.15 17.83
CA GLU A 3 -16.60 -4.50 17.35
C GLU A 3 -16.73 -4.34 15.83
N LYS A 4 -16.80 -3.10 15.34
CA LYS A 4 -16.93 -2.82 13.91
C LYS A 4 -15.75 -3.44 13.15
N SER A 5 -16.02 -4.07 12.00
CA SER A 5 -14.98 -4.57 11.10
C SER A 5 -13.91 -3.53 10.79
N LEU A 6 -12.66 -3.98 10.64
CA LEU A 6 -11.58 -3.09 10.19
C LEU A 6 -11.77 -2.57 8.78
N PHE A 7 -12.58 -3.26 7.97
CA PHE A 7 -12.85 -2.90 6.58
C PHE A 7 -14.05 -1.99 6.41
N ALA A 8 -14.65 -1.52 7.52
CA ALA A 8 -15.81 -0.65 7.49
C ALA A 8 -15.58 0.64 6.68
N PHE A 9 -14.33 1.14 6.59
CA PHE A 9 -13.99 2.32 5.78
C PHE A 9 -14.19 2.10 4.27
N LEU A 10 -14.23 0.86 3.79
CA LEU A 10 -14.53 0.56 2.39
C LEU A 10 -16.02 0.71 2.06
N LYS A 11 -16.93 0.69 3.06
CA LYS A 11 -18.38 0.63 2.82
C LYS A 11 -18.91 1.78 1.99
N GLU A 12 -18.33 2.96 2.14
CA GLU A 12 -18.77 4.17 1.43
C GLU A 12 -18.56 4.06 -0.08
N ARG A 13 -17.46 3.44 -0.52
CA ARG A 13 -17.05 3.42 -1.94
C ARG A 13 -17.14 2.04 -2.59
N GLN A 14 -16.88 0.99 -1.82
CA GLN A 14 -16.83 -0.40 -2.25
C GLN A 14 -17.53 -1.31 -1.22
N PRO A 15 -18.87 -1.23 -1.07
CA PRO A 15 -19.60 -2.01 -0.08
C PRO A 15 -19.41 -3.52 -0.23
N ALA A 16 -19.36 -4.03 -1.47
CA ALA A 16 -19.10 -5.45 -1.73
C ALA A 16 -17.70 -5.91 -1.28
N TRP A 17 -16.70 -5.02 -1.32
CA TRP A 17 -15.35 -5.34 -0.83
C TRP A 17 -15.28 -5.32 0.69
N ALA A 18 -16.03 -4.41 1.33
CA ALA A 18 -16.17 -4.39 2.77
C ALA A 18 -16.83 -5.69 3.27
N GLU A 19 -17.93 -6.12 2.63
CA GLU A 19 -18.65 -7.35 2.99
C GLU A 19 -17.81 -8.61 2.82
N GLU A 20 -17.09 -8.77 1.70
CA GLU A 20 -16.22 -9.94 1.50
C GLU A 20 -15.05 -9.95 2.50
N ALA A 21 -14.52 -8.78 2.88
CA ALA A 21 -13.47 -8.70 3.89
C ALA A 21 -14.00 -8.96 5.32
N GLU A 22 -15.22 -8.51 5.64
CA GLU A 22 -15.94 -8.84 6.87
C GLU A 22 -16.17 -10.35 7.00
N GLU A 23 -16.55 -10.99 5.91
CA GLU A 23 -16.75 -12.44 5.89
C GLU A 23 -15.41 -13.19 6.06
N MET A 24 -14.30 -12.66 5.49
CA MET A 24 -12.96 -13.18 5.74
C MET A 24 -12.57 -13.06 7.23
N GLU A 25 -12.91 -11.95 7.90
CA GLU A 25 -12.67 -11.78 9.35
C GLU A 25 -13.38 -12.88 10.18
N ARG A 26 -14.62 -13.22 9.83
CA ARG A 26 -15.42 -14.25 10.54
C ARG A 26 -14.80 -15.64 10.46
N VAL A 27 -14.17 -15.98 9.33
CA VAL A 27 -13.62 -17.32 9.12
C VAL A 27 -12.15 -17.45 9.49
N VAL A 28 -11.46 -16.35 9.83
CA VAL A 28 -9.99 -16.32 10.01
C VAL A 28 -9.50 -17.35 11.05
N TYR A 29 -10.26 -17.57 12.13
CA TYR A 29 -9.89 -18.48 13.21
C TYR A 29 -10.48 -19.89 13.05
N HIS A 30 -11.64 -20.00 12.40
CA HIS A 30 -12.44 -21.22 12.35
C HIS A 30 -12.23 -22.03 11.07
N ASP A 31 -11.92 -21.36 9.97
CA ASP A 31 -11.67 -21.97 8.67
C ASP A 31 -10.56 -21.19 7.93
N PRO A 32 -9.30 -21.38 8.34
CA PRO A 32 -8.15 -20.75 7.69
C PRO A 32 -8.04 -21.02 6.17
N PRO A 33 -8.28 -22.25 5.64
CA PRO A 33 -8.32 -22.47 4.20
C PRO A 33 -9.32 -21.56 3.47
N SER A 34 -10.52 -21.38 4.03
CA SER A 34 -11.51 -20.47 3.46
C SER A 34 -11.06 -19.01 3.55
N ALA A 35 -10.47 -18.59 4.67
CA ALA A 35 -9.92 -17.23 4.82
C ALA A 35 -8.86 -16.92 3.74
N LEU A 36 -7.94 -17.85 3.49
CA LEU A 36 -6.92 -17.74 2.44
C LEU A 36 -7.55 -17.65 1.03
N THR A 37 -8.53 -18.51 0.74
CA THR A 37 -9.23 -18.49 -0.55
C THR A 37 -9.98 -17.18 -0.78
N ARG A 38 -10.71 -16.69 0.24
CA ARG A 38 -11.43 -15.41 0.22
C ARG A 38 -10.48 -14.22 0.05
N SER A 39 -9.35 -14.21 0.75
CA SER A 39 -8.34 -13.14 0.63
C SER A 39 -7.84 -12.98 -0.82
N ARG A 40 -7.59 -14.11 -1.51
CA ARG A 40 -7.21 -14.13 -2.92
C ARG A 40 -8.34 -13.62 -3.82
N LYS A 41 -9.57 -14.07 -3.59
CA LYS A 41 -10.75 -13.60 -4.35
C LYS A 41 -10.95 -12.09 -4.19
N TRP A 42 -10.84 -11.58 -2.98
CA TRP A 42 -10.89 -10.15 -2.69
C TRP A 42 -9.80 -9.40 -3.46
N MET A 43 -8.55 -9.85 -3.38
CA MET A 43 -7.43 -9.25 -4.12
C MET A 43 -7.64 -9.28 -5.64
N GLU A 44 -8.22 -10.34 -6.20
CA GLU A 44 -8.56 -10.38 -7.62
C GLU A 44 -9.55 -9.28 -8.01
N THR A 45 -10.55 -9.01 -7.17
CA THR A 45 -11.50 -7.92 -7.44
C THR A 45 -10.82 -6.55 -7.41
N LEU A 46 -9.90 -6.32 -6.47
CA LEU A 46 -9.07 -5.12 -6.41
C LEU A 46 -8.23 -4.96 -7.69
N ILE A 47 -7.53 -6.01 -8.11
CA ILE A 47 -6.68 -5.98 -9.32
C ILE A 47 -7.50 -5.65 -10.57
N ARG A 48 -8.65 -6.32 -10.77
CA ARG A 48 -9.52 -6.06 -11.92
C ARG A 48 -10.03 -4.62 -11.90
N TRP A 49 -10.36 -4.10 -10.73
CA TRP A 49 -10.76 -2.70 -10.59
C TRP A 49 -9.63 -1.75 -10.97
N VAL A 50 -8.42 -1.95 -10.45
CA VAL A 50 -7.24 -1.11 -10.77
C VAL A 50 -6.95 -1.14 -12.27
N MET A 51 -7.00 -2.32 -12.90
CA MET A 51 -6.79 -2.43 -14.34
C MET A 51 -7.83 -1.64 -15.14
N ARG A 52 -9.10 -1.69 -14.74
CA ARG A 52 -10.18 -0.92 -15.37
C ARG A 52 -9.99 0.59 -15.17
N GLU A 53 -9.69 1.01 -13.95
CA GLU A 53 -9.53 2.43 -13.59
C GLU A 53 -8.35 3.06 -14.36
N GLU A 54 -7.23 2.33 -14.44
CA GLU A 54 -6.03 2.76 -15.13
C GLU A 54 -6.07 2.49 -16.65
N LYS A 55 -7.21 2.03 -17.17
CA LYS A 55 -7.44 1.69 -18.60
C LYS A 55 -6.38 0.75 -19.17
N ILE A 56 -5.94 -0.20 -18.34
CA ILE A 56 -4.95 -1.21 -18.69
C ILE A 56 -5.66 -2.29 -19.48
N VAL A 57 -5.14 -2.58 -20.67
CA VAL A 57 -5.65 -3.66 -21.53
C VAL A 57 -5.49 -5.01 -20.82
N ASP A 58 -6.62 -5.65 -20.50
CA ASP A 58 -6.73 -6.99 -19.90
C ASP A 58 -7.33 -7.94 -20.94
N VAL A 59 -6.50 -8.84 -21.50
CA VAL A 59 -6.93 -9.77 -22.56
C VAL A 59 -6.61 -11.18 -22.11
N TYR A 60 -7.63 -11.84 -21.54
CA TYR A 60 -7.57 -13.25 -21.11
C TYR A 60 -6.39 -13.60 -20.18
N GLU A 61 -5.95 -12.65 -19.35
CA GLU A 61 -4.77 -12.85 -18.50
C GLU A 61 -5.10 -13.62 -17.21
N LYS A 62 -4.20 -14.52 -16.83
CA LYS A 62 -4.20 -15.15 -15.52
C LYS A 62 -3.87 -14.11 -14.45
N LEU A 63 -4.26 -14.39 -13.20
CA LEU A 63 -3.98 -13.50 -12.07
C LEU A 63 -2.49 -13.12 -11.94
N VAL A 64 -1.58 -14.09 -12.15
CA VAL A 64 -0.13 -13.84 -12.11
C VAL A 64 0.32 -12.85 -13.19
N GLU A 65 -0.24 -12.94 -14.39
CA GLU A 65 0.10 -12.06 -15.52
C GLU A 65 -0.41 -10.63 -15.25
N ARG A 66 -1.61 -10.50 -14.67
CA ARG A 66 -2.16 -9.20 -14.24
C ARG A 66 -1.27 -8.54 -13.19
N ILE A 67 -0.89 -9.27 -12.14
CA ILE A 67 -0.01 -8.75 -11.08
C ILE A 67 1.35 -8.32 -11.66
N GLN A 68 1.95 -9.15 -12.52
CA GLN A 68 3.21 -8.82 -13.18
C GLN A 68 3.08 -7.62 -14.12
N LYS A 69 1.97 -7.48 -14.85
CA LYS A 69 1.71 -6.32 -15.70
C LYS A 69 1.61 -5.05 -14.85
N LEU A 70 0.83 -5.08 -13.77
CA LEU A 70 0.72 -3.97 -12.82
C LEU A 70 2.09 -3.51 -12.30
N TYR A 71 2.93 -4.47 -11.93
CA TYR A 71 4.27 -4.19 -11.41
C TYR A 71 5.25 -3.70 -12.50
N ARG A 72 5.27 -4.34 -13.67
CA ARG A 72 6.14 -3.97 -14.79
C ARG A 72 5.80 -2.58 -15.35
N GLY A 73 4.52 -2.22 -15.38
CA GLY A 73 4.08 -0.90 -15.78
C GLY A 73 4.25 0.18 -14.71
N GLY A 74 4.57 -0.20 -13.47
CA GLY A 74 4.84 0.74 -12.38
C GLY A 74 3.58 1.29 -11.71
N TRP A 75 2.43 0.61 -11.86
CA TRP A 75 1.18 0.97 -11.19
C TRP A 75 1.17 0.52 -9.72
N ILE A 76 1.91 -0.53 -9.40
CA ILE A 76 2.10 -1.01 -8.03
C ILE A 76 3.58 -1.08 -7.68
N THR A 77 3.90 -0.88 -6.40
CA THR A 77 5.27 -0.97 -5.87
C THR A 77 5.69 -2.42 -5.66
N GLU A 78 6.99 -2.66 -5.44
CA GLU A 78 7.50 -3.98 -5.04
C GLU A 78 6.79 -4.49 -3.77
N SER A 79 6.57 -3.60 -2.80
CA SER A 79 5.90 -3.97 -1.55
C SER A 79 4.45 -4.40 -1.77
N ILE A 80 3.70 -3.75 -2.67
CA ILE A 80 2.33 -4.15 -3.01
C ILE A 80 2.33 -5.43 -3.86
N TYR A 81 3.28 -5.54 -4.80
CA TYR A 81 3.48 -6.73 -5.61
C TYR A 81 3.74 -7.97 -4.76
N GLN A 82 4.65 -7.91 -3.78
CA GLN A 82 4.98 -9.02 -2.89
C GLN A 82 3.77 -9.48 -2.06
N LYS A 83 2.94 -8.54 -1.58
CA LYS A 83 1.69 -8.86 -0.88
C LYS A 83 0.72 -9.61 -1.79
N MET A 84 0.54 -9.10 -3.01
CA MET A 84 -0.35 -9.73 -3.98
C MET A 84 0.12 -11.12 -4.38
N GLU A 85 1.43 -11.29 -4.60
CA GLU A 85 2.00 -12.59 -4.97
C GLU A 85 1.91 -13.61 -3.84
N TRP A 86 2.14 -13.18 -2.59
CA TRP A 86 1.94 -14.03 -1.42
C TRP A 86 0.47 -14.49 -1.32
N LEU A 87 -0.50 -13.56 -1.36
CA LEU A 87 -1.93 -13.91 -1.32
C LEU A 87 -2.34 -14.82 -2.47
N ARG A 88 -1.80 -14.60 -3.68
CA ARG A 88 -2.03 -15.45 -4.85
C ARG A 88 -1.58 -16.89 -4.59
N LEU A 89 -0.35 -17.07 -4.10
CA LEU A 89 0.24 -18.37 -3.87
C LEU A 89 -0.47 -19.11 -2.74
N GLU A 90 -0.70 -18.45 -1.61
CA GLU A 90 -1.32 -19.06 -0.44
C GLU A 90 -2.79 -19.39 -0.67
N GLY A 91 -3.57 -18.49 -1.29
CA GLY A 91 -4.96 -18.78 -1.65
C GLY A 91 -5.07 -19.91 -2.69
N ASN A 92 -4.14 -20.02 -3.64
CA ASN A 92 -4.10 -21.16 -4.57
C ASN A 92 -3.82 -22.48 -3.84
N LYS A 93 -2.89 -22.50 -2.88
CA LYS A 93 -2.61 -23.71 -2.09
C LYS A 93 -3.83 -24.13 -1.29
N ALA A 94 -4.49 -23.18 -0.61
CA ALA A 94 -5.70 -23.43 0.16
C ALA A 94 -6.85 -23.98 -0.69
N ALA A 95 -7.03 -23.48 -1.92
CA ALA A 95 -8.08 -23.94 -2.82
C ALA A 95 -7.85 -25.36 -3.39
N HIS A 96 -6.60 -25.82 -3.47
CA HIS A 96 -6.24 -27.09 -4.12
C HIS A 96 -5.75 -28.19 -3.18
N ARG A 97 -5.37 -27.86 -1.94
CA ARG A 97 -4.84 -28.83 -0.97
C ARG A 97 -5.79 -28.97 0.21
N THR A 98 -6.39 -30.16 0.34
CA THR A 98 -7.24 -30.51 1.48
C THR A 98 -6.46 -30.39 2.79
N GLY A 99 -6.98 -29.62 3.75
CA GLY A 99 -6.35 -29.42 5.07
C GLY A 99 -5.18 -28.43 5.11
N TYR A 100 -4.98 -27.61 4.07
CA TYR A 100 -3.97 -26.54 4.06
C TYR A 100 -4.49 -25.23 4.64
N GLY A 101 -3.67 -24.55 5.45
CA GLY A 101 -3.99 -23.24 6.01
C GLY A 101 -3.93 -23.28 7.52
N THR A 102 -2.97 -22.56 8.11
CA THR A 102 -2.89 -22.35 9.56
C THR A 102 -3.59 -21.05 9.97
N VAL A 103 -3.92 -20.93 11.26
CA VAL A 103 -4.41 -19.67 11.84
C VAL A 103 -3.37 -18.55 11.65
N GLU A 104 -2.08 -18.86 11.71
CA GLU A 104 -1.00 -17.89 11.44
C GLU A 104 -1.06 -17.37 9.99
N GLU A 105 -1.24 -18.26 9.01
CA GLU A 105 -1.34 -17.89 7.59
C GLU A 105 -2.60 -17.08 7.29
N SER A 106 -3.74 -17.45 7.86
CA SER A 106 -4.98 -16.70 7.68
C SER A 106 -4.93 -15.31 8.33
N LEU A 107 -4.34 -15.18 9.53
CA LEU A 107 -4.10 -13.88 10.17
C LEU A 107 -3.15 -13.00 9.34
N LYS A 108 -2.12 -13.60 8.75
CA LYS A 108 -1.24 -12.90 7.82
C LYS A 108 -2.00 -12.45 6.58
N ALA A 109 -2.84 -13.30 5.98
CA ALA A 109 -3.65 -12.95 4.83
C ALA A 109 -4.61 -11.80 5.13
N HIS A 110 -5.30 -11.84 6.28
CA HIS A 110 -6.14 -10.76 6.78
C HIS A 110 -5.37 -9.43 6.84
N ARG A 111 -4.17 -9.44 7.43
CA ARG A 111 -3.30 -8.25 7.48
C ARG A 111 -2.92 -7.73 6.09
N LEU A 112 -2.56 -8.62 5.17
CA LEU A 112 -2.18 -8.20 3.82
C LEU A 112 -3.37 -7.61 3.05
N VAL A 113 -4.56 -8.19 3.19
CA VAL A 113 -5.79 -7.65 2.61
C VAL A 113 -6.08 -6.26 3.19
N TYR A 114 -5.91 -6.08 4.50
CA TYR A 114 -6.02 -4.78 5.15
C TYR A 114 -5.04 -3.75 4.57
N GLU A 115 -3.77 -4.09 4.47
CA GLU A 115 -2.74 -3.20 3.91
C GLU A 115 -3.01 -2.86 2.42
N LEU A 116 -3.56 -3.80 1.64
CA LEU A 116 -4.00 -3.55 0.27
C LEU A 116 -5.24 -2.64 0.20
N ALA A 117 -6.19 -2.81 1.11
CA ALA A 117 -7.38 -1.95 1.20
C ALA A 117 -7.02 -0.51 1.58
N VAL A 118 -6.09 -0.34 2.53
CA VAL A 118 -5.54 0.96 2.90
C VAL A 118 -4.82 1.59 1.71
N TRP A 119 -3.89 0.87 1.08
CA TRP A 119 -3.18 1.37 -0.11
C TRP A 119 -4.15 1.84 -1.20
N TRP A 120 -5.17 1.04 -1.50
CA TRP A 120 -6.16 1.41 -2.51
C TRP A 120 -6.89 2.71 -2.11
N THR A 121 -7.27 2.86 -0.84
CA THR A 121 -7.97 4.05 -0.35
C THR A 121 -7.07 5.29 -0.35
N GLU A 122 -5.79 5.14 -0.02
CA GLU A 122 -4.82 6.24 -0.07
C GLU A 122 -4.51 6.72 -1.50
N VAL A 123 -4.61 5.81 -2.48
CA VAL A 123 -4.30 6.12 -3.89
C VAL A 123 -5.53 6.60 -4.65
N TYR A 124 -6.69 5.99 -4.42
CA TYR A 124 -7.92 6.17 -5.20
C TYR A 124 -9.11 6.72 -4.39
N GLY A 125 -8.98 6.77 -3.06
CA GLY A 125 -10.03 7.20 -2.14
C GLY A 125 -9.95 8.69 -1.78
N ASP A 126 -10.30 8.99 -0.54
CA ASP A 126 -10.34 10.35 -0.02
C ASP A 126 -8.92 10.88 0.25
N PRO A 127 -8.54 12.07 -0.25
CA PRO A 127 -7.25 12.69 0.07
C PRO A 127 -6.99 12.90 1.57
N ASP A 128 -8.04 13.07 2.37
CA ASP A 128 -7.96 13.29 3.81
C ASP A 128 -8.15 11.99 4.61
N PHE A 129 -8.21 10.84 3.91
CA PHE A 129 -8.33 9.52 4.55
C PHE A 129 -7.17 9.26 5.51
N GLN A 130 -7.51 8.95 6.75
CA GLN A 130 -6.59 8.45 7.77
C GLN A 130 -6.86 6.97 7.97
N ALA A 131 -5.87 6.14 7.65
CA ALA A 131 -5.97 4.70 7.83
C ALA A 131 -6.14 4.36 9.32
N PRO A 132 -7.13 3.53 9.69
CA PRO A 132 -7.19 2.99 11.03
C PRO A 132 -5.88 2.26 11.41
N SER A 133 -5.59 2.10 12.69
CA SER A 133 -4.51 1.20 13.08
C SER A 133 -4.95 -0.25 12.90
N TYR A 134 -4.08 -1.07 12.31
CA TYR A 134 -4.36 -2.50 12.15
C TYR A 134 -4.55 -3.16 13.52
N ARG A 135 -5.62 -3.96 13.65
CA ARG A 135 -5.86 -4.89 14.77
C ARG A 135 -6.14 -6.29 14.24
N HIS A 136 -6.00 -7.30 15.09
CA HIS A 136 -6.44 -8.64 14.74
C HIS A 136 -7.97 -8.70 14.74
N PRO A 137 -8.59 -9.59 13.93
CA PRO A 137 -10.02 -9.82 14.00
C PRO A 137 -10.44 -10.20 15.41
N PRO A 138 -11.66 -9.82 15.84
CA PRO A 138 -12.15 -10.21 17.16
C PRO A 138 -12.21 -11.73 17.27
N VAL A 139 -11.74 -12.27 18.39
CA VAL A 139 -11.85 -13.70 18.69
C VAL A 139 -13.24 -13.96 19.26
N ASP A 140 -14.04 -14.78 18.58
CA ASP A 140 -15.37 -15.14 19.07
C ASP A 140 -15.31 -16.03 20.32
N LYS A 141 -16.31 -15.87 21.20
CA LYS A 141 -16.48 -16.71 22.40
C LYS A 141 -16.84 -18.13 21.98
N GLY A 142 -15.84 -19.01 21.96
CA GLY A 142 -16.00 -20.40 21.53
C GLY A 142 -14.73 -21.00 20.93
N VAL A 143 -13.73 -20.17 20.62
CA VAL A 143 -12.39 -20.63 20.28
C VAL A 143 -11.53 -20.74 21.54
N ASP A 144 -10.55 -21.65 21.52
CA ASP A 144 -9.48 -21.71 22.51
C ASP A 144 -8.68 -20.40 22.44
N ALA A 145 -9.12 -19.43 23.22
CA ALA A 145 -8.57 -18.09 23.29
C ALA A 145 -7.10 -18.13 23.69
N GLU A 146 -6.67 -19.11 24.48
CA GLU A 146 -5.29 -19.29 24.92
C GLU A 146 -4.39 -19.79 23.78
N ALA A 147 -4.89 -20.73 22.96
CA ALA A 147 -4.18 -21.18 21.76
C ALA A 147 -4.07 -20.06 20.70
N ILE A 148 -5.12 -19.26 20.50
CA ILE A 148 -5.08 -18.09 19.62
C ILE A 148 -4.15 -17.02 20.17
N GLU A 149 -4.20 -16.72 21.47
CA GLU A 149 -3.34 -15.72 22.08
C GLU A 149 -1.86 -16.13 21.95
N LYS A 150 -1.55 -17.42 22.07
CA LYS A 150 -0.21 -17.95 21.82
C LYS A 150 0.23 -17.81 20.36
N VAL A 151 -0.69 -18.02 19.40
CA VAL A 151 -0.46 -17.83 17.96
C VAL A 151 -0.28 -16.35 17.60
N ILE A 152 -1.13 -15.46 18.13
CA ILE A 152 -1.03 -14.01 17.97
C ILE A 152 0.30 -13.54 18.59
N SER A 153 0.64 -14.01 19.79
CA SER A 153 1.90 -13.69 20.47
C SER A 153 3.13 -14.18 19.72
N ARG A 154 3.08 -15.38 19.12
CA ARG A 154 4.15 -15.88 18.22
C ARG A 154 4.24 -15.02 16.96
N THR A 155 3.10 -14.68 16.35
CA THR A 155 3.02 -13.83 15.15
C THR A 155 3.49 -12.40 15.44
N LEU A 156 3.30 -11.91 16.67
CA LEU A 156 3.85 -10.65 17.17
C LEU A 156 5.37 -10.74 17.37
N ASN A 157 5.89 -11.85 17.92
CA ASN A 157 7.33 -12.12 18.05
C ASN A 157 8.04 -12.38 16.71
N GLU A 158 7.32 -12.82 15.67
CA GLU A 158 7.86 -13.02 14.32
C GLU A 158 7.88 -11.74 13.46
N LYS A 159 7.29 -10.63 13.92
CA LYS A 159 7.71 -9.31 13.43
C LYS A 159 9.14 -9.12 13.95
N PHE A 160 10.21 -9.17 13.17
CA PHE A 160 10.58 -8.12 12.22
C PHE A 160 11.63 -8.57 11.17
N ARG A 161 11.87 -9.88 10.97
CA ARG A 161 13.02 -10.32 10.14
C ARG A 161 12.71 -10.60 8.65
N GLY A 162 11.57 -11.18 8.29
CA GLY A 162 11.46 -11.84 6.97
C GLY A 162 11.36 -10.97 5.71
N ILE A 163 10.92 -9.71 5.78
CA ILE A 163 10.81 -8.83 4.59
C ILE A 163 11.82 -7.68 4.64
N GLU A 164 12.24 -7.25 5.84
CA GLU A 164 13.35 -6.30 5.99
C GLU A 164 14.73 -6.95 5.84
N ASP A 165 14.95 -8.20 6.26
CA ASP A 165 16.29 -8.82 6.15
C ASP A 165 16.62 -9.25 4.70
N ILE A 166 15.63 -9.49 3.85
CA ILE A 166 15.88 -9.72 2.40
C ILE A 166 16.33 -8.41 1.72
N LEU A 167 15.96 -7.25 2.28
CA LEU A 167 16.38 -5.93 1.79
C LEU A 167 17.68 -5.41 2.46
N LYS A 168 18.25 -6.15 3.43
CA LYS A 168 19.44 -5.75 4.20
C LYS A 168 20.68 -6.61 3.90
N GLN A 169 20.91 -7.03 2.65
CA GLN A 169 22.28 -7.32 2.23
C GLN A 169 23.02 -6.01 1.89
N PRO A 170 24.27 -5.85 2.32
CA PRO A 170 24.97 -4.58 2.29
C PRO A 170 25.38 -4.23 0.86
N ARG A 171 24.87 -3.12 0.31
CA ARG A 171 25.67 -2.33 -0.62
C ARG A 171 26.56 -1.44 0.24
N THR A 172 27.84 -1.76 0.19
CA THR A 172 28.93 -1.00 0.76
C THR A 172 28.87 0.47 0.34
N GLU A 173 29.36 1.28 1.28
CA GLU A 173 30.04 2.56 1.09
C GLU A 173 29.23 3.87 1.19
N THR A 174 29.38 4.43 2.42
CA THR A 174 29.82 5.80 2.75
C THR A 174 28.82 6.96 2.73
N ALA A 175 28.54 7.49 3.92
CA ALA A 175 28.80 8.87 4.37
C ALA A 175 27.72 9.32 5.38
N ALA A 176 28.06 9.29 6.67
CA ALA A 176 28.26 10.50 7.48
C ALA A 176 26.96 11.14 8.00
N THR A 177 26.55 10.64 9.17
CA THR A 177 26.20 11.36 10.42
C THR A 177 25.72 12.82 10.31
N ALA A 178 24.44 13.03 10.65
CA ALA A 178 24.00 14.21 11.40
C ALA A 178 22.75 13.84 12.22
N GLU A 179 22.90 13.86 13.54
CA GLU A 179 21.82 13.70 14.51
C GLU A 179 20.98 14.99 14.65
N PRO A 180 19.71 14.88 15.10
CA PRO A 180 18.72 15.93 15.05
C PRO A 180 18.75 16.81 16.31
N LYS A 181 18.52 18.12 16.14
CA LYS A 181 18.07 18.99 17.22
C LYS A 181 16.61 19.33 17.03
N GLN A 182 15.81 18.92 17.99
CA GLN A 182 14.48 19.46 18.25
C GLN A 182 14.63 20.87 18.84
N ASP A 183 13.82 21.81 18.38
CA ASP A 183 13.17 22.74 19.29
C ASP A 183 11.84 23.22 18.68
N GLY A 184 10.82 23.27 19.53
CA GLY A 184 9.44 23.57 19.16
C GLY A 184 9.14 25.06 18.99
N GLY A 185 7.92 25.36 18.56
CA GLY A 185 7.37 26.71 18.60
C GLY A 185 6.34 26.96 17.50
N SER A 186 5.07 27.01 17.90
CA SER A 186 3.93 27.60 17.20
C SER A 186 4.23 28.99 16.64
N ASP A 187 3.71 29.34 15.47
CA ASP A 187 2.48 30.13 15.31
C ASP A 187 2.36 30.64 13.86
N SER A 188 1.12 30.96 13.47
CA SER A 188 0.69 31.50 12.19
C SER A 188 1.59 32.60 11.59
N GLY A 189 1.90 32.45 10.29
CA GLY A 189 2.51 33.49 9.49
C GLY A 189 2.66 33.05 8.03
N ASP A 190 1.98 33.76 7.15
CA ASP A 190 1.99 33.64 5.69
C ASP A 190 3.42 33.62 5.13
N SER A 191 4.00 32.43 5.02
CA SER A 191 5.23 32.18 4.27
C SER A 191 4.83 31.32 3.09
N SER A 192 4.80 31.94 1.90
CA SER A 192 4.65 31.28 0.61
C SER A 192 5.55 30.04 0.57
N PHE A 193 4.96 28.87 0.81
CA PHE A 193 5.66 27.60 0.71
C PHE A 193 6.11 27.42 -0.75
N ASP A 194 7.41 27.57 -1.01
CA ASP A 194 7.96 27.32 -2.34
C ASP A 194 8.30 25.84 -2.49
N LEU A 195 7.50 25.16 -3.32
CA LEU A 195 7.67 23.76 -3.64
C LEU A 195 9.04 23.45 -4.26
N ILE A 196 9.60 24.36 -5.06
CA ILE A 196 10.89 24.12 -5.72
C ILE A 196 12.01 24.13 -4.69
N ASP A 197 11.97 25.06 -3.75
CA ASP A 197 12.99 25.18 -2.70
C ASP A 197 12.91 24.01 -1.72
N TYR A 198 11.70 23.60 -1.31
CA TYR A 198 11.51 22.38 -0.51
C TYR A 198 12.16 21.16 -1.16
N LEU A 199 11.95 20.95 -2.47
CA LEU A 199 12.52 19.80 -3.18
C LEU A 199 14.05 19.86 -3.20
N LYS A 200 14.63 21.04 -3.45
CA LYS A 200 16.09 21.23 -3.45
C LYS A 200 16.72 21.03 -2.07
N GLU A 201 16.08 21.54 -1.01
CA GLU A 201 16.54 21.35 0.38
C GLU A 201 16.62 19.87 0.76
N HIS A 202 15.73 19.05 0.20
CA HIS A 202 15.71 17.60 0.41
C HIS A 202 16.59 16.84 -0.61
N GLY A 203 17.49 17.54 -1.31
CA GLY A 203 18.45 16.96 -2.24
C GLY A 203 17.86 16.48 -3.57
N LEU A 204 16.68 16.97 -3.94
CA LEU A 204 16.02 16.62 -5.20
C LEU A 204 16.27 17.67 -6.27
N GLU A 205 16.40 17.21 -7.51
CA GLU A 205 16.55 18.08 -8.68
C GLU A 205 15.20 18.20 -9.42
N PRO A 206 14.37 19.23 -9.13
CA PRO A 206 13.12 19.45 -9.83
C PRO A 206 13.36 19.92 -11.27
N ILE A 207 12.75 19.22 -12.22
CA ILE A 207 12.66 19.61 -13.64
C ILE A 207 11.30 20.28 -13.85
N ASP A 208 11.27 21.62 -13.78
CA ASP A 208 10.05 22.38 -13.97
C ASP A 208 9.74 22.62 -15.45
N LYS A 209 8.64 22.02 -15.94
CA LYS A 209 8.10 22.28 -17.27
C LYS A 209 6.72 22.93 -17.24
N ARG A 210 6.27 23.41 -16.07
CA ARG A 210 4.97 24.10 -15.91
C ARG A 210 4.84 25.36 -16.79
N PRO A 211 5.88 26.21 -16.97
CA PRO A 211 5.78 27.39 -17.85
C PRO A 211 5.50 27.05 -19.31
N ALA A 212 5.81 25.83 -19.75
CA ALA A 212 5.59 25.33 -21.10
C ALA A 212 4.33 24.44 -21.21
N GLY A 213 3.42 24.50 -20.23
CA GLY A 213 2.21 23.67 -20.18
C GLY A 213 2.44 22.20 -19.81
N GLY A 214 3.64 21.86 -19.32
CA GLY A 214 3.99 20.54 -18.81
C GLY A 214 3.77 20.41 -17.29
N SER A 215 4.27 19.31 -16.72
CA SER A 215 4.26 19.07 -15.27
C SER A 215 5.63 19.36 -14.65
N LEU A 216 5.67 19.57 -13.34
CA LEU A 216 6.91 19.54 -12.56
C LEU A 216 7.34 18.09 -12.36
N TRP A 217 8.58 17.74 -12.68
CA TRP A 217 9.12 16.39 -12.54
C TRP A 217 10.24 16.35 -11.51
N VAL A 218 10.42 15.20 -10.87
CA VAL A 218 11.61 14.88 -10.07
C VAL A 218 12.10 13.50 -10.51
N VAL A 219 13.36 13.40 -10.91
CA VAL A 219 13.96 12.13 -11.34
C VAL A 219 14.33 11.33 -10.10
N GLY A 220 13.91 10.06 -10.07
CA GLY A 220 14.15 9.17 -8.93
C GLY A 220 13.12 8.07 -8.87
N GLY A 221 13.46 7.01 -8.15
CA GLY A 221 12.59 5.89 -7.87
C GLY A 221 11.65 6.18 -6.69
N TRP A 222 11.09 5.12 -6.13
CA TRP A 222 10.13 5.23 -5.03
C TRP A 222 10.73 5.75 -3.72
N GLU A 223 12.05 5.76 -3.59
CA GLU A 223 12.78 6.32 -2.43
C GLU A 223 12.43 7.78 -2.15
N LEU A 224 11.95 8.50 -3.15
CA LEU A 224 11.52 9.89 -3.03
C LEU A 224 10.20 10.05 -2.27
N ASN A 225 9.45 8.97 -2.00
CA ASN A 225 8.18 9.04 -1.28
C ASN A 225 8.31 9.68 0.12
N LYS A 226 9.43 9.50 0.82
CA LYS A 226 9.69 10.08 2.15
C LYS A 226 9.68 11.61 2.12
N VAL A 227 10.07 12.19 0.99
CA VAL A 227 10.09 13.64 0.76
C VAL A 227 8.79 14.10 0.09
N LEU A 228 8.24 13.31 -0.82
CA LEU A 228 7.09 13.73 -1.63
C LEU A 228 5.73 13.48 -0.95
N PHE A 229 5.61 12.54 0.00
CA PHE A 229 4.34 12.25 0.67
C PHE A 229 3.95 13.29 1.73
N PRO A 230 4.87 13.85 2.54
CA PRO A 230 4.53 14.96 3.44
C PRO A 230 3.90 16.17 2.73
N LEU A 231 4.22 16.37 1.45
CA LEU A 231 3.62 17.44 0.62
C LEU A 231 2.11 17.28 0.41
N LYS A 232 1.54 16.10 0.67
CA LYS A 232 0.09 15.88 0.61
C LYS A 232 -0.67 16.73 1.62
N GLU A 233 -0.09 17.01 2.80
CA GLU A 233 -0.68 17.92 3.81
C GLU A 233 -0.91 19.33 3.23
N ARG A 234 -0.09 19.71 2.25
CA ARG A 234 -0.17 20.98 1.53
C ARG A 234 -0.97 20.87 0.22
N LYS A 235 -1.69 19.75 0.01
CA LYS A 235 -2.45 19.43 -1.22
C LYS A 235 -1.60 19.37 -2.48
N ILE A 236 -0.30 19.07 -2.33
CA ILE A 236 0.64 18.91 -3.45
C ILE A 236 0.87 17.42 -3.63
N TYR A 237 0.52 16.90 -4.81
CA TYR A 237 0.54 15.47 -5.07
C TYR A 237 1.51 15.13 -6.19
N PHE A 238 2.36 14.14 -5.95
CA PHE A 238 3.24 13.58 -6.97
C PHE A 238 2.81 12.16 -7.32
N ARG A 239 2.92 11.80 -8.61
CA ARG A 239 2.68 10.46 -9.12
C ARG A 239 3.97 9.88 -9.69
N PHE A 240 4.29 8.65 -9.32
CA PHE A 240 5.45 7.94 -9.85
C PHE A 240 5.19 7.44 -11.28
N SER A 241 6.22 7.54 -12.13
CA SER A 241 6.27 6.94 -13.46
C SER A 241 7.58 6.18 -13.62
N LYS A 242 7.49 4.84 -13.70
CA LYS A 242 8.65 3.95 -13.90
C LYS A 242 9.35 4.17 -15.24
N LYS A 243 8.63 4.62 -16.27
CA LYS A 243 9.19 4.94 -17.60
C LYS A 243 9.57 6.41 -17.73
N GLY A 244 9.32 7.23 -16.71
CA GLY A 244 9.51 8.67 -16.79
C GLY A 244 8.61 9.38 -17.80
N GLY A 245 8.93 10.65 -18.05
CA GLY A 245 8.36 11.45 -19.14
C GLY A 245 9.45 11.90 -20.11
N ARG A 246 9.08 12.69 -21.13
CA ARG A 246 10.06 13.39 -21.98
C ARG A 246 10.96 14.31 -21.15
N ALA A 247 10.41 14.93 -20.11
CA ALA A 247 11.13 15.82 -19.20
C ALA A 247 12.22 15.11 -18.40
N THR A 248 12.06 13.82 -18.09
CA THR A 248 13.05 13.02 -17.34
C THR A 248 13.95 12.18 -18.26
N ASN A 249 13.95 12.44 -19.57
CA ASN A 249 14.64 11.64 -20.58
C ASN A 249 14.31 10.13 -20.49
N ARG A 250 13.03 9.81 -20.22
CA ARG A 250 12.52 8.46 -19.97
C ARG A 250 13.18 7.70 -18.80
N LYS A 251 13.81 8.42 -17.87
CA LYS A 251 14.24 7.85 -16.59
C LYS A 251 13.07 7.84 -15.60
N PRO A 252 12.98 6.83 -14.71
CA PRO A 252 11.96 6.80 -13.66
C PRO A 252 11.91 8.13 -12.90
N GLY A 253 10.70 8.61 -12.63
CA GLY A 253 10.54 9.88 -11.96
C GLY A 253 9.11 10.12 -11.50
N TRP A 254 8.98 11.06 -10.58
CA TRP A 254 7.71 11.53 -10.06
C TRP A 254 7.29 12.78 -10.80
N PHE A 255 6.00 12.97 -11.04
CA PHE A 255 5.47 14.18 -11.64
C PHE A 255 4.34 14.76 -10.80
N LEU A 256 4.30 16.08 -10.71
CA LEU A 256 3.27 16.83 -10.00
C LEU A 256 1.92 16.66 -10.71
N LEU A 257 0.93 16.18 -9.97
CA LEU A 257 -0.47 16.18 -10.37
C LEU A 257 -1.05 17.56 -10.15
N VAL A 258 -1.34 18.25 -11.26
CA VAL A 258 -2.18 19.44 -11.21
C VAL A 258 -3.61 18.95 -11.09
N LYS A 259 -4.16 18.90 -9.87
CA LYS A 259 -5.61 18.76 -9.70
C LYS A 259 -6.22 20.02 -10.32
N ALA A 260 -6.92 19.87 -11.43
CA ALA A 260 -7.81 20.92 -11.89
C ALA A 260 -8.79 21.16 -10.75
N SER A 261 -8.76 22.34 -10.15
CA SER A 261 -9.82 22.82 -9.27
C SER A 261 -11.10 22.73 -10.06
N ARG A 262 -11.88 21.67 -9.87
CA ARG A 262 -13.26 21.61 -10.35
C ARG A 262 -14.02 22.57 -9.46
N ILE A 263 -14.26 23.76 -10.01
CA ILE A 263 -15.35 24.65 -9.63
C ILE A 263 -16.67 23.89 -9.84
#